data_AF-A0A349LRS9-F1
#
_entry.id   AF-A0A349LRS9-F1
#
_cell.length_a   1.000
_cell.length_b   1.000
_cell.length_c   1.000
_cell.angle_alpha   90.00
_cell.angle_beta   90.00
_cell.angle_gamma   90.00
#
_symmetry.space_group_name_H-M   'P 1'
#
loop_
_entity.id
_entity.type
_entity.pdbx_description
1 polymer ?
#
loop_
_entity_poly.entity_id
_entity_poly.type
_entity_poly.pdbx_seq_one_letter_code
_entity_poly.pdbx_strand_id
1 'polypeptide(L)'
;MVLMEAWRILGVARDSDVATIKRAYALKIKQHRPDTDPVEFQRIHQAYKALLATVSRQQSPNRERTPTTQAFSSGLIFSQQDEQGEAVAVAPAAAETSASPQLDPPQPEADAEADAAHQETERRRQAARQAQAELVQDRILQQQARQQAFDAILQRVTENFQNQHSLIRLEPWQFLTTSPWLLDGEFNHQLSLSLFKLLVAHYHELNTHKRRTSRSRKRYGPVQPSYAVLALFDQLFNWQGQQTWLERYADEQVARPIFNRLHDGPDVDPVKGLRGHATVLKVERDPEPAKATFNWENLVGWLVAISLLVQMFKAVFFR
;
A
#
# COMPACT_ATOMS: atom_id res chain seq x y z
N MET A 1 19.81 2.06 1.68
CA MET A 1 20.60 3.17 2.25
C MET A 1 20.84 2.87 3.72
N VAL A 2 22.08 2.90 4.22
CA VAL A 2 22.41 2.52 5.60
C VAL A 2 22.10 3.71 6.54
N LEU A 3 21.44 3.46 7.68
CA LEU A 3 20.98 4.51 8.60
C LEU A 3 22.11 5.46 9.07
N MET A 4 23.33 4.93 9.26
CA MET A 4 24.50 5.73 9.63
C MET A 4 24.85 6.80 8.59
N GLU A 5 24.62 6.50 7.31
CA GLU A 5 24.91 7.40 6.20
C GLU A 5 23.87 8.51 6.11
N ALA A 6 22.61 8.25 6.48
CA ALA A 6 21.56 9.26 6.50
C ALA A 6 21.82 10.38 7.53
N TRP A 7 22.32 10.03 8.72
CA TRP A 7 22.74 11.01 9.74
C TRP A 7 23.89 11.90 9.25
N ARG A 8 24.87 11.30 8.56
CA ARG A 8 26.01 12.00 7.97
C ARG A 8 25.59 12.95 6.86
N ILE A 9 24.67 12.51 5.98
CA ILE A 9 24.16 13.32 4.87
C ILE A 9 23.38 14.54 5.36
N LEU A 10 22.57 14.42 6.40
CA LEU A 10 21.91 15.60 7.00
C LEU A 10 22.82 16.41 7.93
N GLY A 11 23.95 15.85 8.38
CA GLY A 11 24.88 16.53 9.29
C GLY A 11 24.33 16.69 10.71
N VAL A 12 23.51 15.73 11.15
CA VAL A 12 22.86 15.74 12.47
C VAL A 12 23.36 14.58 13.35
N ALA A 13 23.38 14.78 14.66
CA ALA A 13 23.78 13.76 15.64
C ALA A 13 22.80 12.58 15.64
N ARG A 14 23.30 11.36 15.94
CA ARG A 14 22.57 10.08 15.76
C ARG A 14 21.32 9.92 16.64
N ASP A 15 21.11 10.80 17.60
CA ASP A 15 20.04 10.86 18.59
C ASP A 15 19.21 12.15 18.48
N SER A 16 19.37 12.91 17.38
CA SER A 16 18.66 14.18 17.20
C SER A 16 17.15 13.97 17.09
N ASP A 17 16.40 14.91 17.68
CA ASP A 17 14.94 14.91 17.64
C ASP A 17 14.38 15.23 16.24
N VAL A 18 13.09 14.95 16.06
CA VAL A 18 12.37 15.20 14.78
C VAL A 18 12.45 16.67 14.36
N ALA A 19 12.46 17.60 15.32
CA ALA A 19 12.56 19.02 15.03
C ALA A 19 13.93 19.41 14.45
N THR A 20 15.02 18.86 15.00
CA THR A 20 16.39 19.08 14.52
C THR A 20 16.60 18.48 13.14
N ILE A 21 16.06 17.28 12.89
CA ILE A 21 16.09 16.64 11.56
C ILE A 21 15.38 17.53 10.52
N LYS A 22 14.20 18.06 10.85
CA LYS A 22 13.45 18.96 9.96
C LYS A 22 14.17 20.28 9.69
N ARG A 23 14.81 20.87 10.70
CA ARG A 23 15.61 22.10 10.54
C ARG A 23 16.84 21.87 9.67
N ALA A 24 17.57 20.79 9.88
CA ALA A 24 18.74 20.43 9.08
C ALA A 24 18.37 20.17 7.61
N TYR A 25 17.24 19.48 7.38
CA TYR A 25 16.67 19.31 6.04
C TYR A 25 16.35 20.66 5.38
N ALA A 26 15.66 21.56 6.08
CA ALA A 26 15.32 22.89 5.54
C ALA A 26 16.55 23.74 5.19
N LEU A 27 17.62 23.65 5.99
CA LEU A 27 18.89 24.34 5.69
C LEU A 27 19.57 23.75 4.45
N LYS A 28 19.61 22.43 4.31
CA LYS A 28 20.22 21.75 3.16
C LYS A 28 19.45 21.95 1.85
N ILE A 29 18.11 21.97 1.90
CA ILE A 29 17.28 22.26 0.73
C ILE A 29 17.42 23.72 0.27
N LYS A 30 17.69 24.65 1.20
CA LYS A 30 18.00 26.05 0.85
C LYS A 30 19.35 26.18 0.13
N GLN A 31 20.30 25.28 0.39
CA GLN A 31 21.63 25.24 -0.23
C GLN A 31 21.62 24.47 -1.56
N HIS A 32 20.94 23.32 -1.60
CA HIS A 32 20.82 22.45 -2.77
C HIS A 32 19.39 22.50 -3.30
N ARG A 33 19.11 23.53 -4.09
CA ARG A 33 17.82 23.65 -4.80
C ARG A 33 17.72 22.56 -5.88
N PRO A 34 16.52 21.99 -6.10
CA PRO A 34 16.32 20.90 -7.06
C PRO A 34 16.68 21.30 -8.50
N ASP A 35 16.62 22.60 -8.82
CA ASP A 35 16.95 23.15 -10.14
C ASP A 35 18.47 23.26 -10.38
N THR A 36 19.27 23.27 -9.31
CA THR A 36 20.74 23.41 -9.38
C THR A 36 21.44 22.06 -9.20
N ASP A 37 20.97 21.22 -8.27
CA ASP A 37 21.56 19.91 -7.96
C ASP A 37 20.48 18.84 -7.71
N PRO A 38 19.85 18.28 -8.76
CA PRO A 38 18.76 17.32 -8.62
C PRO A 38 19.18 16.01 -7.93
N VAL A 39 20.41 15.56 -8.15
CA VAL A 39 20.96 14.32 -7.57
C VAL A 39 21.20 14.48 -6.07
N GLU A 40 21.74 15.63 -5.65
CA GLU A 40 22.04 15.89 -4.24
C GLU A 40 20.76 16.16 -3.45
N PHE A 41 19.79 16.87 -4.06
CA PHE A 41 18.44 17.01 -3.51
C PHE A 41 17.79 15.65 -3.24
N GLN A 42 17.87 14.70 -4.20
CA GLN A 42 17.31 13.37 -4.03
C GLN A 42 17.97 12.60 -2.88
N ARG A 43 19.30 12.71 -2.73
CA ARG A 43 20.05 12.08 -1.62
C ARG A 43 19.66 12.65 -0.26
N ILE A 44 19.57 13.98 -0.16
CA ILE A 44 19.14 14.68 1.06
C ILE A 44 17.70 14.29 1.43
N HIS A 45 16.81 14.22 0.44
CA HIS A 45 15.41 13.86 0.63
C HIS A 45 15.23 12.40 1.08
N GLN A 46 15.98 11.46 0.47
CA GLN A 46 15.97 10.05 0.88
C GLN A 46 16.51 9.86 2.30
N ALA A 47 17.58 10.56 2.66
CA ALA A 47 18.13 10.53 4.01
C ALA A 47 17.13 11.06 5.04
N TYR A 48 16.44 12.17 4.75
CA TYR A 48 15.39 12.74 5.60
C TYR A 48 14.25 11.74 5.86
N LYS A 49 13.74 11.08 4.81
CA LYS A 49 12.68 10.06 4.95
C LYS A 49 13.12 8.87 5.80
N ALA A 50 14.36 8.39 5.61
CA ALA A 50 14.90 7.26 6.37
C ALA A 50 15.06 7.59 7.87
N LEU A 51 15.47 8.81 8.20
CA LEU A 51 15.60 9.25 9.59
C LEU A 51 14.23 9.40 10.27
N LEU A 52 13.24 10.00 9.60
CA LEU A 52 11.89 10.12 10.16
C LEU A 52 11.24 8.78 10.45
N ALA A 53 11.38 7.81 9.55
CA ALA A 53 10.84 6.46 9.76
C ALA A 53 11.46 5.77 10.98
N THR A 54 12.75 6.04 11.24
CA THR A 54 13.48 5.43 12.36
C THR A 54 13.14 6.09 13.69
N VAL A 55 13.17 7.42 13.74
CA VAL A 55 12.85 8.19 14.96
C VAL A 55 11.38 8.02 15.33
N SER A 56 10.47 7.98 14.35
CA SER A 56 9.05 7.68 14.61
C SER A 56 8.82 6.27 15.15
N ARG A 57 9.67 5.30 14.80
CA ARG A 57 9.62 3.93 15.35
C ARG A 57 10.20 3.85 16.77
N GLN A 58 11.12 4.73 17.12
CA GLN A 58 11.74 4.81 18.46
C GLN A 58 10.93 5.63 19.47
N GLN A 59 10.08 6.56 19.02
CA GLN A 59 9.29 7.47 19.87
C GLN A 59 7.93 6.91 20.36
N SER A 60 7.70 5.60 20.25
CA SER A 60 6.59 4.93 20.96
C SER A 60 7.20 4.15 22.14
N PRO A 61 7.28 4.75 23.35
CA PRO A 61 6.12 5.19 24.13
C PRO A 61 6.25 6.57 24.83
N ASN A 62 5.08 7.14 25.16
CA ASN A 62 4.80 8.16 26.19
C ASN A 62 4.87 9.68 25.82
N ARG A 63 3.66 10.23 25.61
CA ARG A 63 3.07 11.55 25.92
C ARG A 63 3.77 12.91 25.62
N GLU A 64 2.98 13.69 24.85
CA GLU A 64 2.51 15.08 25.10
C GLU A 64 3.52 16.25 25.12
N ARG A 65 3.43 17.13 24.10
CA ARG A 65 2.85 18.50 24.17
C ARG A 65 3.05 19.26 22.84
N THR A 66 1.97 19.77 22.28
CA THR A 66 1.91 20.82 21.22
C THR A 66 2.10 22.21 21.85
N PRO A 67 2.03 23.37 21.13
CA PRO A 67 1.80 23.66 19.70
C PRO A 67 2.91 24.60 19.14
N THR A 68 2.99 25.10 17.90
CA THR A 68 2.06 25.88 17.07
C THR A 68 2.77 26.16 15.72
N THR A 69 1.98 26.49 14.70
CA THR A 69 2.27 27.53 13.68
C THR A 69 2.45 27.05 12.24
N GLN A 70 1.29 27.08 11.58
CA GLN A 70 0.97 27.73 10.30
C GLN A 70 1.53 27.15 9.00
N ALA A 71 0.55 26.72 8.22
CA ALA A 71 0.56 26.57 6.79
C ALA A 71 1.08 27.84 6.08
N PHE A 72 1.91 27.63 5.06
CA PHE A 72 1.95 28.54 3.92
C PHE A 72 1.74 27.73 2.65
N SER A 73 0.59 28.01 2.07
CA SER A 73 0.09 27.63 0.76
C SER A 73 0.89 28.29 -0.36
N SER A 74 0.95 27.56 -1.47
CA SER A 74 1.54 27.90 -2.76
C SER A 74 1.15 29.27 -3.32
N GLY A 75 2.10 29.89 -4.01
CA GLY A 75 1.92 31.06 -4.87
C GLY A 75 3.17 31.30 -5.70
N LEU A 76 3.33 30.54 -6.79
CA LEU A 76 4.32 30.80 -7.82
C LEU A 76 3.90 32.03 -8.63
N ILE A 77 4.69 33.10 -8.54
CA ILE A 77 4.74 34.18 -9.53
C ILE A 77 6.17 34.20 -10.04
N PHE A 78 6.37 33.91 -11.33
CA PHE A 78 7.64 34.18 -12.01
C PHE A 78 7.33 35.04 -13.23
N SER A 79 7.67 36.32 -13.14
CA SER A 79 7.74 37.24 -14.28
C SER A 79 9.17 37.32 -14.77
N GLN A 80 9.29 37.29 -16.10
CA GLN A 80 10.47 37.50 -16.93
C GLN A 80 11.17 38.84 -16.66
N GLN A 81 12.49 38.83 -16.81
CA GLN A 81 13.32 39.83 -17.50
C GLN A 81 14.73 39.23 -17.59
N ASP A 82 15.18 38.91 -18.80
CA ASP A 82 16.06 39.74 -19.65
C ASP A 82 17.50 39.77 -19.12
N GLU A 83 18.46 39.34 -19.94
CA GLU A 83 19.55 40.19 -20.45
C GLU A 83 20.39 39.39 -21.47
N GLN A 84 20.47 39.95 -22.67
CA GLN A 84 21.32 39.55 -23.78
C GLN A 84 22.69 40.24 -23.67
N GLY A 85 23.70 39.65 -24.31
CA GLY A 85 24.81 40.39 -24.93
C GLY A 85 26.12 40.43 -24.14
N GLU A 86 27.20 39.90 -24.71
CA GLU A 86 28.21 40.70 -25.41
C GLU A 86 29.41 39.80 -25.77
N ALA A 87 29.84 39.86 -27.03
CA ALA A 87 31.06 39.24 -27.53
C ALA A 87 32.23 40.23 -27.45
N VAL A 88 33.44 39.77 -27.14
CA VAL A 88 34.67 40.49 -27.52
C VAL A 88 35.73 39.49 -27.97
N ALA A 89 36.19 39.69 -29.20
CA ALA A 89 37.34 39.04 -29.81
C ALA A 89 38.63 39.79 -29.47
N VAL A 90 39.74 39.06 -29.24
CA VAL A 90 41.10 39.56 -29.43
C VAL A 90 42.01 38.42 -29.90
N ALA A 91 42.67 38.63 -31.04
CA ALA A 91 43.91 37.96 -31.47
C ALA A 91 44.93 39.10 -31.76
N PRO A 92 46.22 38.87 -32.12
CA PRO A 92 47.04 37.65 -32.22
C PRO A 92 48.46 37.81 -31.57
N ALA A 93 49.27 36.74 -31.47
CA ALA A 93 50.75 36.85 -31.51
C ALA A 93 51.41 35.46 -31.64
N ALA A 94 52.43 35.41 -32.50
CA ALA A 94 53.16 34.24 -32.95
C ALA A 94 54.13 33.63 -31.93
N ALA A 95 54.36 32.32 -32.02
CA ALA A 95 55.68 31.71 -31.87
C ALA A 95 55.65 30.30 -32.47
N GLU A 96 56.36 30.15 -33.58
CA GLU A 96 56.70 28.87 -34.19
C GLU A 96 57.63 28.09 -33.24
N THR A 97 57.38 26.79 -33.07
CA THR A 97 58.45 25.84 -32.76
C THR A 97 58.10 24.52 -33.43
N SER A 98 58.87 24.24 -34.47
CA SER A 98 58.93 22.99 -35.19
C SER A 98 59.19 21.82 -34.26
N ALA A 99 58.29 20.84 -34.25
CA ALA A 99 58.62 19.46 -33.91
C ALA A 99 57.89 18.58 -34.92
N SER A 100 58.61 18.12 -35.93
CA SER A 100 58.13 17.16 -36.91
C SER A 100 57.63 15.89 -36.19
N PRO A 101 56.38 15.44 -36.41
CA PRO A 101 56.03 14.06 -36.09
C PRO A 101 56.72 13.19 -37.14
N GLN A 102 57.70 12.38 -36.73
CA GLN A 102 58.11 11.24 -37.53
C GLN A 102 56.86 10.38 -37.75
N LEU A 103 56.42 10.31 -39.00
CA LEU A 103 55.42 9.37 -39.48
C LEU A 103 56.03 7.98 -39.45
N ASP A 104 55.73 7.22 -38.40
CA ASP A 104 55.75 5.76 -38.51
C ASP A 104 54.80 5.34 -39.64
N PRO A 105 55.12 4.27 -40.39
CA PRO A 105 54.26 3.79 -41.46
C PRO A 105 52.89 3.41 -40.86
N PRO A 106 51.76 3.72 -41.54
CA PRO A 106 50.45 3.38 -41.02
C PRO A 106 50.39 1.86 -40.88
N GLN A 107 50.06 1.36 -39.69
CA GLN A 107 49.70 -0.03 -39.47
C GLN A 107 48.18 -0.14 -39.68
N PRO A 108 47.68 -0.40 -40.91
CA PRO A 108 46.24 -0.43 -41.19
C PRO A 108 45.47 -1.48 -40.37
N GLU A 109 46.16 -2.49 -39.84
CA GLU A 109 45.55 -3.56 -39.04
C GLU A 109 45.32 -3.14 -37.58
N ALA A 110 46.20 -2.34 -36.97
CA ALA A 110 46.05 -1.89 -35.58
C ALA A 110 44.96 -0.81 -35.44
N ASP A 111 44.84 0.09 -36.42
CA ASP A 111 43.81 1.12 -36.45
C ASP A 111 42.41 0.54 -36.71
N ALA A 112 42.31 -0.49 -37.56
CA ALA A 112 41.05 -1.18 -37.83
C ALA A 112 40.54 -2.00 -36.63
N GLU A 113 41.43 -2.64 -35.86
CA GLU A 113 41.07 -3.34 -34.62
C GLU A 113 40.63 -2.37 -33.51
N ALA A 114 41.31 -1.22 -33.40
CA ALA A 114 40.93 -0.16 -32.45
C ALA A 114 39.56 0.45 -32.79
N ASP A 115 39.28 0.69 -34.07
CA ASP A 115 37.99 1.19 -34.55
C ASP A 115 36.86 0.17 -34.32
N ALA A 116 37.11 -1.12 -34.56
CA ALA A 116 36.14 -2.18 -34.29
C ALA A 116 35.81 -2.29 -32.79
N ALA A 117 36.81 -2.19 -31.92
CA ALA A 117 36.62 -2.17 -30.47
C ALA A 117 35.85 -0.93 -29.99
N HIS A 118 36.10 0.24 -30.60
CA HIS A 118 35.36 1.46 -30.31
C HIS A 118 33.88 1.35 -30.74
N GLN A 119 33.62 0.84 -31.95
CA GLN A 119 32.27 0.61 -32.45
C GLN A 119 31.47 -0.38 -31.58
N GLU A 120 32.10 -1.47 -31.15
CA GLU A 120 31.47 -2.43 -30.24
C GLU A 120 31.17 -1.79 -28.87
N THR A 121 32.08 -0.95 -28.36
CA THR A 121 31.87 -0.20 -27.12
C THR A 121 30.69 0.76 -27.24
N GLU A 122 30.59 1.50 -28.35
CA GLU A 122 29.45 2.39 -28.60
C GLU A 122 28.13 1.64 -28.78
N ARG A 123 28.13 0.48 -29.46
CA ARG A 123 26.94 -0.39 -29.54
C ARG A 123 26.46 -0.84 -28.17
N ARG A 124 27.38 -1.27 -27.29
CA ARG A 124 27.04 -1.64 -25.91
C ARG A 124 26.48 -0.48 -25.10
N ARG A 125 27.06 0.72 -25.26
CA ARG A 125 26.55 1.95 -24.62
C ARG A 125 25.15 2.30 -25.11
N GLN A 126 24.91 2.20 -26.42
CA GLN A 126 23.59 2.44 -27.01
C GLN A 126 22.56 1.42 -26.52
N ALA A 127 22.90 0.13 -26.53
CA ALA A 127 22.05 -0.93 -26.00
C ALA A 127 21.72 -0.72 -24.52
N ALA A 128 22.71 -0.33 -23.70
CA ALA A 128 22.49 -0.02 -22.29
C ALA A 128 21.55 1.18 -22.09
N ARG A 129 21.70 2.24 -22.91
CA ARG A 129 20.78 3.40 -22.89
C ARG A 129 19.36 3.02 -23.28
N GLN A 130 19.19 2.17 -24.29
CA GLN A 130 17.88 1.69 -24.73
C GLN A 130 17.21 0.84 -23.65
N ALA A 131 17.93 -0.11 -23.07
CA ALA A 131 17.42 -0.92 -21.96
C ALA A 131 17.04 -0.06 -20.74
N GLN A 132 17.83 0.97 -20.43
CA GLN A 132 17.49 1.92 -19.36
C GLN A 132 16.24 2.73 -19.68
N ALA A 133 16.05 3.17 -20.92
CA ALA A 133 14.86 3.89 -21.36
C ALA A 133 13.60 3.00 -21.27
N GLU A 134 13.70 1.74 -21.68
CA GLU A 134 12.63 0.75 -21.57
C GLU A 134 12.22 0.52 -20.11
N LEU A 135 13.19 0.32 -19.20
CA LEU A 135 12.90 0.18 -17.76
C LEU A 135 12.26 1.42 -17.12
N VAL A 136 12.55 2.61 -17.65
CA VAL A 136 11.89 3.84 -17.19
C VAL A 136 10.47 3.89 -17.73
N GLN A 137 10.27 3.57 -19.01
CA GLN A 137 8.97 3.53 -19.64
C GLN A 137 8.03 2.52 -18.95
N ASP A 138 8.52 1.31 -18.66
CA ASP A 138 7.75 0.28 -17.95
C ASP A 138 7.31 0.75 -16.57
N ARG A 139 8.19 1.44 -15.84
CA ARG A 139 7.86 2.03 -14.54
C ARG A 139 6.79 3.10 -14.65
N ILE A 140 6.85 3.96 -15.66
CA ILE A 140 5.83 4.98 -15.92
C ILE A 140 4.49 4.30 -16.21
N LEU A 141 4.47 3.29 -17.07
CA LEU A 141 3.26 2.54 -17.42
C LEU A 141 2.65 1.83 -16.20
N GLN A 142 3.48 1.17 -15.38
CA GLN A 142 3.02 0.55 -14.13
C GLN A 142 2.43 1.57 -13.17
N GLN A 143 3.06 2.74 -13.00
CA GLN A 143 2.56 3.80 -12.14
C GLN A 143 1.21 4.35 -12.65
N GLN A 144 1.07 4.53 -13.96
CA GLN A 144 -0.19 4.95 -14.58
C GLN A 144 -1.29 3.91 -14.40
N ALA A 145 -1.00 2.63 -14.63
CA ALA A 145 -1.95 1.54 -14.42
C ALA A 145 -2.39 1.45 -12.94
N ARG A 146 -1.46 1.64 -12.00
CA ARG A 146 -1.76 1.71 -10.57
C ARG A 146 -2.70 2.86 -10.24
N GLN A 147 -2.45 4.05 -10.80
CA GLN A 147 -3.29 5.23 -10.59
C GLN A 147 -4.71 5.03 -11.17
N GLN A 148 -4.80 4.53 -12.41
CA GLN A 148 -6.10 4.24 -13.04
C GLN A 148 -6.90 3.22 -12.25
N ALA A 149 -6.26 2.17 -11.73
CA ALA A 149 -6.92 1.18 -10.88
C ALA A 149 -7.44 1.80 -9.58
N PHE A 150 -6.66 2.70 -8.97
CA PHE A 150 -7.06 3.43 -7.77
C PHE A 150 -8.30 4.29 -8.03
N ASP A 151 -8.28 5.10 -9.09
CA ASP A 151 -9.36 6.01 -9.44
C ASP A 151 -10.66 5.25 -9.78
N ALA A 152 -10.54 4.15 -10.54
CA ALA A 152 -11.68 3.28 -10.87
C ALA A 152 -12.29 2.64 -9.61
N ILE A 153 -11.46 2.20 -8.66
CA ILE A 153 -11.94 1.66 -7.39
C ILE A 153 -12.66 2.75 -6.58
N LEU A 154 -12.08 3.93 -6.43
CA LEU A 154 -12.70 5.02 -5.66
C LEU A 154 -14.00 5.50 -6.27
N GLN A 155 -14.09 5.58 -7.60
CA GLN A 155 -15.33 5.90 -8.28
C GLN A 155 -16.43 4.90 -7.89
N ARG A 156 -16.15 3.60 -7.99
CA ARG A 156 -17.12 2.55 -7.67
C ARG A 156 -17.49 2.49 -6.19
N VAL A 157 -16.53 2.74 -5.29
CA VAL A 157 -16.79 2.91 -3.85
C VAL A 157 -17.77 4.05 -3.62
N THR A 158 -17.56 5.19 -4.28
CA THR A 158 -18.41 6.38 -4.15
C THR A 158 -19.84 6.10 -4.65
N GLU A 159 -19.97 5.46 -5.81
CA GLU A 159 -21.26 5.02 -6.36
C GLU A 159 -22.00 4.08 -5.39
N ASN A 160 -21.28 3.15 -4.76
CA ASN A 160 -21.87 2.25 -3.75
C ASN A 160 -22.34 3.00 -2.49
N PHE A 161 -21.66 4.06 -2.06
CA PHE A 161 -22.11 4.88 -0.94
C PHE A 161 -23.39 5.66 -1.26
N GLN A 162 -23.60 6.04 -2.53
CA GLN A 162 -24.82 6.72 -2.97
C GLN A 162 -26.04 5.80 -3.04
N ASN A 163 -25.83 4.49 -3.23
CA ASN A 163 -26.91 3.51 -3.31
C ASN A 163 -27.18 2.81 -1.98
N GLN A 164 -28.35 3.07 -1.37
CA GLN A 164 -28.74 2.46 -0.09
C GLN A 164 -28.72 0.92 -0.12
N HIS A 165 -29.03 0.28 -1.26
CA HIS A 165 -28.98 -1.18 -1.36
C HIS A 165 -27.54 -1.71 -1.27
N SER A 166 -26.57 -0.99 -1.84
CA SER A 166 -25.15 -1.36 -1.77
C SER A 166 -24.62 -1.25 -0.36
N LEU A 167 -25.18 -0.41 0.50
CA LEU A 167 -24.77 -0.31 1.91
C LEU A 167 -25.23 -1.50 2.74
N ILE A 168 -26.30 -2.18 2.34
CA ILE A 168 -26.87 -3.32 3.08
C ILE A 168 -26.22 -4.63 2.62
N ARG A 169 -26.01 -4.77 1.32
CA ARG A 169 -25.51 -6.00 0.67
C ARG A 169 -23.99 -6.02 0.54
N LEU A 170 -23.41 -7.22 0.60
CA LEU A 170 -21.95 -7.39 0.51
C LEU A 170 -21.48 -7.48 -0.94
N GLU A 171 -22.30 -8.02 -1.84
CA GLU A 171 -21.97 -8.32 -3.23
C GLU A 171 -21.39 -7.11 -4.00
N PRO A 172 -21.94 -5.89 -3.86
CA PRO A 172 -21.40 -4.72 -4.56
C PRO A 172 -19.98 -4.33 -4.14
N TRP A 173 -19.48 -4.83 -3.00
CA TRP A 173 -18.16 -4.50 -2.46
C TRP A 173 -17.07 -5.53 -2.78
N GLN A 174 -17.43 -6.67 -3.38
CA GLN A 174 -16.50 -7.77 -3.65
C GLN A 174 -15.33 -7.38 -4.56
N PHE A 175 -15.52 -6.38 -5.43
CA PHE A 175 -14.47 -5.88 -6.32
C PHE A 175 -13.25 -5.34 -5.58
N LEU A 176 -13.38 -4.95 -4.30
CA LEU A 176 -12.23 -4.55 -3.48
C LEU A 176 -11.24 -5.69 -3.28
N THR A 177 -11.73 -6.93 -3.24
CA THR A 177 -10.91 -8.13 -3.03
C THR A 177 -10.15 -8.57 -4.30
N THR A 178 -10.56 -8.09 -5.46
CA THR A 178 -10.00 -8.50 -6.76
C THR A 178 -8.92 -7.55 -7.28
N SER A 179 -8.59 -6.48 -6.55
CA SER A 179 -7.60 -5.51 -7.01
C SER A 179 -6.19 -6.12 -7.03
N PRO A 180 -5.46 -6.07 -8.17
CA PRO A 180 -4.10 -6.61 -8.26
C PRO A 180 -3.09 -5.83 -7.40
N TRP A 181 -3.41 -4.58 -7.06
CA TRP A 181 -2.55 -3.69 -6.28
C TRP A 181 -2.83 -3.75 -4.77
N LEU A 182 -3.75 -4.59 -4.31
CA LEU A 182 -4.15 -4.62 -2.90
C LEU A 182 -3.04 -5.04 -1.93
N LEU A 183 -2.04 -5.78 -2.43
CA LEU A 183 -0.85 -6.18 -1.67
C LEU A 183 0.26 -5.11 -1.67
N ASP A 184 0.16 -4.08 -2.52
CA ASP A 184 1.07 -2.93 -2.46
C ASP A 184 0.73 -2.08 -1.23
N GLY A 185 1.71 -1.90 -0.35
CA GLY A 185 1.49 -1.24 0.94
C GLY A 185 1.09 0.23 0.83
N GLU A 186 1.61 0.95 -0.16
CA GLU A 186 1.24 2.36 -0.37
C GLU A 186 -0.19 2.46 -0.91
N PHE A 187 -0.50 1.66 -1.92
CA PHE A 187 -1.83 1.59 -2.53
C PHE A 187 -2.90 1.18 -1.50
N ASN A 188 -2.64 0.10 -0.74
CA ASN A 188 -3.56 -0.40 0.27
C ASN A 188 -3.85 0.66 1.33
N HIS A 189 -2.81 1.31 1.85
CA HIS A 189 -2.95 2.37 2.85
C HIS A 189 -3.73 3.57 2.32
N GLN A 190 -3.42 4.04 1.10
CA GLN A 190 -4.15 5.15 0.48
C GLN A 190 -5.63 4.81 0.24
N LEU A 191 -5.91 3.58 -0.19
CA LEU A 191 -7.27 3.11 -0.42
C LEU A 191 -8.05 3.00 0.89
N SER A 192 -7.45 2.38 1.91
CA SER A 192 -7.99 2.28 3.27
C SER A 192 -8.43 3.65 3.80
N LEU A 193 -7.52 4.63 3.74
CA LEU A 193 -7.78 5.99 4.19
C LEU A 193 -8.92 6.67 3.43
N SER A 194 -8.91 6.55 2.11
CA SER A 194 -9.91 7.17 1.25
C SER A 194 -11.30 6.59 1.50
N LEU A 195 -11.37 5.27 1.68
CA LEU A 195 -12.59 4.55 1.99
C LEU A 195 -13.11 4.90 3.39
N PHE A 196 -12.22 4.98 4.39
CA PHE A 196 -12.60 5.39 5.74
C PHE A 196 -13.12 6.83 5.78
N LYS A 197 -12.53 7.76 5.02
CA LYS A 197 -13.03 9.14 4.89
C LYS A 197 -14.45 9.19 4.33
N LEU A 198 -14.71 8.44 3.25
CA LEU A 198 -16.04 8.37 2.64
C LEU A 198 -17.06 7.81 3.64
N LEU A 199 -16.67 6.79 4.39
CA LEU A 199 -17.50 6.23 5.46
C LEU A 199 -17.82 7.27 6.54
N VAL A 200 -16.82 8.00 7.05
CA VAL A 200 -17.01 9.04 8.06
C VAL A 200 -17.92 10.16 7.53
N ALA A 201 -17.71 10.61 6.30
CA ALA A 201 -18.57 11.63 5.66
C ALA A 201 -20.04 11.17 5.60
N HIS A 202 -20.27 9.91 5.21
CA HIS A 202 -21.60 9.30 5.18
C HIS A 202 -22.26 9.28 6.56
N TYR A 203 -21.50 8.95 7.62
CA TYR A 203 -22.01 8.98 9.00
C TYR A 203 -22.29 10.39 9.51
N HIS A 204 -21.52 11.40 9.10
CA HIS A 204 -21.85 12.80 9.37
C HIS A 204 -23.19 13.18 8.73
N GLU A 205 -23.40 12.84 7.45
CA GLU A 205 -24.66 13.12 6.74
C GLU A 205 -25.86 12.44 7.44
N LEU A 206 -25.72 11.17 7.82
CA LEU A 206 -26.68 10.42 8.63
C LEU A 206 -27.06 11.16 9.93
N ASN A 207 -26.05 11.61 10.68
CA ASN A 207 -26.25 12.27 11.97
C ASN A 207 -26.90 13.65 11.81
N THR A 208 -26.54 14.40 10.77
CA THR A 208 -27.18 15.69 10.47
C THR A 208 -28.64 15.51 10.03
N HIS A 209 -28.95 14.51 9.21
CA HIS A 209 -30.32 14.17 8.84
C HIS A 209 -31.19 13.84 10.06
N LYS A 210 -30.69 12.99 10.98
CA LYS A 210 -31.41 12.65 12.24
C LYS A 210 -31.77 13.89 13.05
N ARG A 211 -30.85 14.85 13.18
CA ARG A 211 -31.09 16.11 13.91
C ARG A 211 -32.18 16.98 13.26
N ARG A 212 -32.25 17.00 11.92
CA ARG A 212 -33.23 17.81 11.17
C ARG A 212 -34.62 17.17 11.15
N THR A 213 -34.71 15.85 11.04
CA THR A 213 -36.00 15.11 10.93
C THR A 213 -36.61 14.74 12.27
N SER A 214 -35.91 14.94 13.39
CA SER A 214 -36.48 14.80 14.75
C SER A 214 -37.77 15.61 14.98
N ARG A 215 -38.09 16.60 14.14
CA ARG A 215 -39.35 17.38 14.16
C ARG A 215 -40.37 16.98 13.08
N SER A 216 -40.04 16.10 12.13
CA SER A 216 -40.89 15.76 10.98
C SER A 216 -41.07 14.24 10.84
N ARG A 217 -42.32 13.77 10.99
CA ARG A 217 -42.69 12.36 10.84
C ARG A 217 -42.74 11.97 9.36
N LYS A 218 -41.63 11.44 8.81
CA LYS A 218 -41.51 10.49 7.66
C LYS A 218 -40.16 10.68 6.94
N ARG A 219 -39.60 9.74 6.18
CA ARG A 219 -39.53 8.26 6.07
C ARG A 219 -38.41 8.10 5.02
N TYR A 220 -37.38 7.29 5.28
CA TYR A 220 -36.16 7.12 4.46
C TYR A 220 -35.11 8.24 4.59
N GLY A 221 -34.34 8.21 5.68
CA GLY A 221 -33.05 8.91 5.75
C GLY A 221 -31.94 8.05 5.13
N PRO A 222 -30.68 8.52 5.11
CA PRO A 222 -29.57 7.69 4.68
C PRO A 222 -29.50 6.43 5.56
N VAL A 223 -28.96 5.35 5.00
CA VAL A 223 -28.88 4.04 5.69
C VAL A 223 -27.43 3.81 6.14
N GLN A 224 -27.25 3.27 7.34
CA GLN A 224 -25.91 2.88 7.79
C GLN A 224 -25.46 1.61 7.06
N PRO A 225 -24.17 1.49 6.70
CA PRO A 225 -23.63 0.23 6.19
C PRO A 225 -23.91 -0.94 7.12
N SER A 226 -24.18 -2.10 6.54
CA SER A 226 -24.36 -3.34 7.28
C SER A 226 -23.05 -3.76 7.93
N TYR A 227 -23.15 -4.61 8.96
CA TYR A 227 -21.96 -5.12 9.62
C TYR A 227 -21.05 -5.89 8.66
N ALA A 228 -21.61 -6.71 7.76
CA ALA A 228 -20.83 -7.48 6.79
C ALA A 228 -19.93 -6.60 5.91
N VAL A 229 -20.44 -5.42 5.50
CA VAL A 229 -19.67 -4.44 4.73
C VAL A 229 -18.54 -3.84 5.55
N LEU A 230 -18.81 -3.47 6.81
CA LEU A 230 -17.77 -2.95 7.72
C LEU A 230 -16.70 -4.01 8.03
N ALA A 231 -17.12 -5.24 8.30
CA ALA A 231 -16.23 -6.37 8.56
C ALA A 231 -15.33 -6.67 7.34
N LEU A 232 -15.85 -6.54 6.12
CA LEU A 232 -15.03 -6.66 4.91
C LEU A 232 -13.94 -5.58 4.86
N PHE A 233 -14.28 -4.32 5.14
CA PHE A 233 -13.29 -3.25 5.16
C PHE A 233 -12.23 -3.51 6.23
N ASP A 234 -12.65 -3.92 7.42
CA ASP A 234 -11.73 -4.25 8.50
C ASP A 234 -10.81 -5.43 8.13
N GLN A 235 -11.34 -6.48 7.51
CA GLN A 235 -10.53 -7.62 7.06
C GLN A 235 -9.50 -7.23 5.98
N LEU A 236 -9.85 -6.29 5.09
CA LEU A 236 -8.96 -5.85 4.02
C LEU A 236 -7.88 -4.86 4.49
N PHE A 237 -8.19 -4.06 5.50
CA PHE A 237 -7.37 -2.90 5.87
C PHE A 237 -6.93 -2.88 7.32
N ASN A 238 -7.33 -3.86 8.13
CA ASN A 238 -7.05 -3.97 9.57
C ASN A 238 -7.36 -2.65 10.31
N TRP A 239 -8.60 -2.19 10.21
CA TRP A 239 -9.02 -0.92 10.80
C TRP A 239 -9.08 -0.99 12.32
N GLN A 240 -9.55 -2.09 12.90
CA GLN A 240 -9.55 -2.30 14.35
C GLN A 240 -8.13 -2.24 14.92
N GLY A 241 -7.15 -2.86 14.23
CA GLY A 241 -5.73 -2.74 14.60
C GLY A 241 -5.15 -1.31 14.48
N GLN A 242 -5.84 -0.41 13.77
CA GLN A 242 -5.44 0.98 13.55
C GLN A 242 -6.42 1.99 14.18
N GLN A 243 -7.33 1.54 15.05
CA GLN A 243 -8.43 2.33 15.60
C GLN A 243 -7.96 3.65 16.20
N THR A 244 -6.97 3.61 17.10
CA THR A 244 -6.47 4.80 17.81
C THR A 244 -6.00 5.89 16.85
N TRP A 245 -5.43 5.49 15.71
CA TRP A 245 -4.97 6.43 14.72
C TRP A 245 -6.12 6.97 13.85
N LEU A 246 -7.03 6.09 13.41
CA LEU A 246 -8.20 6.47 12.61
C LEU A 246 -9.19 7.37 13.37
N GLU A 247 -9.39 7.13 14.67
CA GLU A 247 -10.22 7.99 15.54
C GLU A 247 -9.63 9.38 15.72
N ARG A 248 -8.29 9.53 15.70
CA ARG A 248 -7.64 10.84 15.73
C ARG A 248 -7.64 11.51 14.36
N TYR A 249 -7.61 10.71 13.30
CA TYR A 249 -7.63 11.19 11.93
C TYR A 249 -8.99 11.80 11.55
N ALA A 250 -10.08 11.20 12.02
CA ALA A 250 -11.44 11.69 11.87
C ALA A 250 -11.95 12.39 13.16
N ASP A 251 -13.19 12.89 13.14
CA ASP A 251 -13.88 13.31 14.36
C ASP A 251 -14.19 12.07 15.22
N GLU A 252 -13.63 12.00 16.44
CA GLU A 252 -13.81 10.88 17.37
C GLU A 252 -15.30 10.57 17.59
N GLN A 253 -16.17 11.59 17.62
CA GLN A 253 -17.61 11.39 17.86
C GLN A 253 -18.30 10.62 16.73
N VAL A 254 -17.70 10.59 15.54
CA VAL A 254 -18.22 9.88 14.37
C VAL A 254 -17.50 8.56 14.14
N ALA A 255 -16.18 8.53 14.34
CA ALA A 255 -15.38 7.33 14.16
C ALA A 255 -15.69 6.26 15.23
N ARG A 256 -15.82 6.67 16.49
CA ARG A 256 -15.97 5.73 17.62
C ARG A 256 -17.23 4.84 17.53
N PRO A 257 -18.41 5.35 17.13
CA PRO A 257 -19.57 4.49 16.85
C PRO A 257 -19.35 3.45 15.76
N ILE A 258 -18.51 3.73 14.75
CA ILE A 258 -18.17 2.77 13.70
C ILE A 258 -17.35 1.62 14.31
N PHE A 259 -16.35 1.94 15.12
CA PHE A 259 -15.52 0.94 15.80
C PHE A 259 -16.27 0.12 16.84
N ASN A 260 -17.17 0.73 17.61
CA ASN A 260 -18.05 -0.01 18.52
C ASN A 260 -18.85 -1.07 17.76
N ARG A 261 -19.40 -0.74 16.59
CA ARG A 261 -20.12 -1.73 15.75
C ARG A 261 -19.23 -2.83 15.19
N LEU A 262 -17.95 -2.55 14.94
CA LEU A 262 -16.98 -3.56 14.51
C LEU A 262 -16.61 -4.49 15.67
N HIS A 263 -16.43 -3.95 16.88
CA HIS A 263 -16.08 -4.72 18.07
C HIS A 263 -17.23 -5.58 18.59
N ASP A 264 -18.44 -5.02 18.64
CA ASP A 264 -19.65 -5.67 19.17
C ASP A 264 -20.32 -6.59 18.14
N GLY A 265 -19.74 -6.71 16.95
CA GLY A 265 -20.30 -7.46 15.85
C GLY A 265 -20.14 -8.98 15.98
N PRO A 266 -20.94 -9.76 15.24
CA PRO A 266 -20.81 -11.21 15.25
C PRO A 266 -19.47 -11.64 14.64
N ASP A 267 -18.86 -12.68 15.22
CA ASP A 267 -17.64 -13.30 14.69
C ASP A 267 -17.96 -14.09 13.40
N VAL A 268 -17.89 -13.41 12.26
CA VAL A 268 -18.20 -13.96 10.94
C VAL A 268 -17.15 -13.47 9.96
N ASP A 269 -16.51 -14.40 9.24
CA ASP A 269 -15.64 -14.08 8.11
C ASP A 269 -16.51 -13.68 6.91
N PRO A 270 -16.54 -12.39 6.51
CA PRO A 270 -17.43 -11.89 5.48
C PRO A 270 -17.09 -12.43 4.08
N VAL A 271 -15.88 -12.97 3.89
CA VAL A 271 -15.41 -13.50 2.59
C VAL A 271 -15.49 -15.04 2.54
N LYS A 272 -15.90 -15.69 3.63
CA LYS A 272 -15.97 -17.16 3.75
C LYS A 272 -16.79 -17.82 2.65
N GLY A 273 -17.89 -17.21 2.20
CA GLY A 273 -18.72 -17.73 1.10
C GLY A 273 -18.19 -17.47 -0.33
N LEU A 274 -17.12 -16.68 -0.48
CA LEU A 274 -16.65 -16.17 -1.78
C LEU A 274 -15.38 -16.83 -2.29
N ARG A 275 -14.61 -17.51 -1.41
CA ARG A 275 -13.38 -18.22 -1.78
C ARG A 275 -13.60 -19.62 -2.38
N GLY A 276 -14.83 -19.98 -2.75
CA GLY A 276 -15.09 -21.24 -3.46
C GLY A 276 -14.75 -22.51 -2.68
N HIS A 277 -14.66 -22.46 -1.35
CA HIS A 277 -14.91 -23.67 -0.58
C HIS A 277 -16.42 -23.80 -0.52
N ALA A 278 -16.94 -24.94 -0.97
CA ALA A 278 -18.36 -25.27 -0.86
C ALA A 278 -18.83 -24.87 0.54
N THR A 279 -19.86 -24.03 0.60
CA THR A 279 -20.67 -23.87 1.79
C THR A 279 -21.09 -25.29 2.15
N VAL A 280 -20.44 -25.89 3.14
CA VAL A 280 -21.07 -26.99 3.86
C VAL A 280 -22.27 -26.30 4.47
N LEU A 281 -23.41 -26.46 3.78
CA LEU A 281 -24.70 -26.12 4.32
C LEU A 281 -24.66 -26.66 5.74
N LYS A 282 -24.82 -25.77 6.71
CA LYS A 282 -25.32 -26.20 8.00
C LYS A 282 -26.64 -26.85 7.67
N VAL A 283 -26.62 -28.17 7.53
CA VAL A 283 -27.81 -28.99 7.42
C VAL A 283 -28.62 -28.55 8.64
N GLU A 284 -29.75 -27.88 8.36
CA GLU A 284 -30.81 -27.67 9.30
C GLU A 284 -30.99 -29.03 9.98
N ARG A 285 -30.66 -29.08 11.27
CA ARG A 285 -30.69 -30.31 12.04
C ARG A 285 -32.16 -30.74 12.02
N ASP A 286 -32.47 -31.77 11.24
CA ASP A 286 -33.74 -32.49 11.37
C ASP A 286 -33.97 -32.76 12.86
N PRO A 287 -35.22 -32.64 13.36
CA PRO A 287 -35.51 -32.90 14.76
C PRO A 287 -34.99 -34.30 15.13
N GLU A 288 -34.28 -34.38 16.26
CA GLU A 288 -33.53 -35.55 16.72
C GLU A 288 -34.19 -36.89 16.37
N PRO A 289 -33.51 -37.83 15.70
CA PRO A 289 -33.93 -39.22 15.82
C PRO A 289 -33.75 -39.61 17.29
N ALA A 290 -34.85 -40.04 17.90
CA ALA A 290 -34.93 -40.45 19.29
C ALA A 290 -33.69 -41.26 19.71
N LYS A 291 -33.10 -40.87 20.84
CA LYS A 291 -31.94 -41.49 21.49
C LYS A 291 -31.99 -43.01 21.32
N ALA A 292 -31.19 -43.52 20.38
CA ALA A 292 -30.91 -44.93 20.27
C ALA A 292 -30.12 -45.33 21.51
N THR A 293 -30.82 -45.87 22.50
CA THR A 293 -30.23 -46.53 23.64
C THR A 293 -29.38 -47.68 23.10
N PHE A 294 -28.08 -47.62 23.34
CA PHE A 294 -27.15 -48.69 23.02
C PHE A 294 -27.56 -49.93 23.81
N ASN A 295 -28.22 -50.87 23.15
CA ASN A 295 -28.79 -52.06 23.79
C ASN A 295 -27.70 -53.15 23.90
N TRP A 296 -27.10 -53.25 25.09
CA TRP A 296 -26.05 -54.23 25.43
C TRP A 296 -26.49 -55.69 25.22
N GLU A 297 -27.79 -55.98 25.20
CA GLU A 297 -28.32 -57.34 25.02
C GLU A 297 -28.02 -57.92 23.62
N ASN A 298 -27.98 -57.08 22.58
CA ASN A 298 -27.66 -57.52 21.22
C ASN A 298 -26.17 -57.85 21.03
N LEU A 299 -25.29 -57.25 21.84
CA LEU A 299 -23.85 -57.45 21.75
C LEU A 299 -23.41 -58.78 22.38
N VAL A 300 -24.09 -59.20 23.46
CA VAL A 300 -23.89 -60.54 24.05
C VAL A 300 -24.36 -61.64 23.09
N GLY A 301 -25.50 -61.44 22.43
CA GLY A 301 -26.00 -62.38 21.41
C GLY A 301 -25.01 -62.56 20.24
N TRP A 302 -24.41 -61.45 19.78
CA TRP A 302 -23.41 -61.50 18.70
C TRP A 302 -22.12 -62.21 19.11
N LEU A 303 -21.64 -62.01 20.36
CA LEU A 303 -20.45 -62.69 20.87
C LEU A 303 -20.68 -64.21 21.05
N VAL A 304 -21.87 -64.63 21.47
CA VAL A 304 -22.23 -66.05 21.56
C VAL A 304 -22.31 -66.68 20.16
N ALA A 305 -22.90 -65.98 19.19
CA ALA A 305 -22.98 -66.46 17.81
C ALA A 305 -21.59 -66.61 17.18
N ILE A 306 -20.67 -65.65 17.38
CA ILE A 306 -19.28 -65.76 16.91
C ILE A 306 -18.55 -66.92 17.58
N SER A 307 -18.74 -67.11 18.89
CA SER A 307 -18.12 -68.23 19.61
C SER A 307 -18.58 -69.60 19.08
N LEU A 308 -19.88 -69.75 18.78
CA LEU A 308 -20.42 -70.96 18.15
C LEU A 308 -19.91 -71.17 16.73
N LEU A 309 -19.73 -70.09 15.96
CA LEU A 309 -19.19 -70.15 14.60
C LEU A 309 -17.72 -70.56 14.59
N VAL A 310 -16.92 -70.09 15.56
CA VAL A 310 -15.52 -70.50 15.75
C VAL A 310 -15.41 -71.95 16.23
N GLN A 311 -16.32 -72.40 17.11
CA GLN A 311 -16.39 -73.81 17.54
C GLN A 311 -16.76 -74.76 16.39
N MET A 312 -17.74 -74.39 15.57
CA MET A 312 -18.11 -75.13 14.36
C MET A 312 -16.96 -75.18 13.35
N PHE A 313 -16.23 -74.08 13.16
CA PHE A 313 -15.09 -74.03 12.24
C PHE A 313 -13.94 -74.92 12.71
N LYS A 314 -13.66 -74.98 14.03
CA LYS A 314 -12.67 -75.90 14.60
C LYS A 314 -13.08 -77.38 14.47
N ALA A 315 -14.37 -77.71 14.57
CA ALA A 315 -14.86 -79.09 14.43
C ALA A 315 -14.82 -79.61 12.98
N VAL A 316 -14.82 -78.73 11.98
CA VAL A 316 -14.80 -79.07 10.55
C VAL A 316 -13.38 -79.12 9.98
N PHE A 317 -12.43 -78.34 10.52
CA PHE A 317 -11.06 -78.24 10.00
C PHE A 317 -9.99 -79.03 10.79
N PHE A 318 -10.31 -79.58 11.96
CA PHE A 318 -9.39 -80.37 12.79
C PHE A 318 -9.92 -81.79 13.08
N ARG A 319 -10.38 -82.47 12.03
CA ARG A 319 -10.72 -83.89 12.07
C ARG A 319 -10.00 -84.66 10.98
#